data_AF-A0A3L8C894-F1
#
_entry.id   AF-A0A3L8C894-F1
#
_cell.length_a   1.000
_cell.length_b   1.000
_cell.length_c   1.000
_cell.angle_alpha   90.00
_cell.angle_beta   90.00
_cell.angle_gamma   90.00
#
_symmetry.space_group_name_H-M   'P 1'
#
loop_
_entity.id
_entity.type
_entity.pdbx_description
1 polymer ?
#
loop_
_entity_poly.entity_id
_entity_poly.type
_entity_poly.pdbx_seq_one_letter_code
_entity_poly.pdbx_strand_id
1 'polypeptide(L)' 'ESAIYDETQTIVTDGMIKIVAWYDNETGYAHRLLDLVEMLKK' A
#
# COMPACT_ATOMS: atom_id res chain seq x y z
N GLU A 1 3.63 -1.28 7.26
CA GLU A 1 2.99 -1.66 5.99
C GLU A 1 2.73 -0.44 5.12
N SER A 2 2.95 -0.53 3.79
CA SER A 2 2.69 0.59 2.86
C SER A 2 1.27 0.56 2.28
N ALA A 3 0.65 -0.62 2.22
CA ALA A 3 -0.71 -0.83 1.79
C ALA A 3 -1.22 -2.12 2.43
N ILE A 4 -2.49 -2.13 2.84
CA ILE A 4 -3.17 -3.26 3.48
C ILE A 4 -4.31 -3.64 2.56
N TYR A 5 -4.19 -4.82 1.94
CA TYR A 5 -5.25 -5.37 1.11
C TYR A 5 -6.53 -5.60 1.91
N ASP A 6 -7.67 -5.26 1.32
CA ASP A 6 -8.99 -5.45 1.91
C ASP A 6 -9.80 -6.43 1.04
N GLU A 7 -9.86 -7.69 1.48
CA GLU A 7 -10.63 -8.72 0.78
C GLU A 7 -12.13 -8.48 0.82
N THR A 8 -12.63 -7.75 1.83
CA THR A 8 -14.06 -7.53 2.02
C THR A 8 -14.63 -6.56 0.99
N GLN A 9 -13.79 -5.68 0.45
CA GLN A 9 -14.16 -4.68 -0.56
C GLN A 9 -13.64 -5.01 -1.96
N THR A 10 -12.84 -6.07 -2.10
CA THR A 10 -12.34 -6.53 -3.38
C THR A 10 -13.41 -7.37 -4.09
N ILE A 11 -13.74 -7.01 -5.32
CA ILE A 11 -14.87 -7.58 -6.07
C ILE A 11 -14.36 -8.23 -7.35
N VAL A 12 -14.84 -9.44 -7.63
CA VAL A 12 -14.65 -10.14 -8.91
C VAL A 12 -15.99 -10.15 -9.64
N THR A 13 -16.05 -9.63 -10.86
CA THR A 13 -17.28 -9.60 -11.67
C THR A 13 -16.94 -9.58 -13.16
N ASP A 14 -17.65 -10.39 -13.95
CA ASP A 14 -17.55 -10.45 -15.42
C ASP A 14 -16.11 -10.56 -15.96
N GLY A 15 -15.28 -11.39 -15.32
CA GLY A 15 -13.88 -11.60 -15.72
C GLY A 15 -12.92 -10.47 -15.33
N MET A 16 -13.40 -9.45 -14.61
CA MET A 16 -12.57 -8.38 -14.05
C MET A 16 -12.47 -8.48 -12.52
N ILE A 17 -11.40 -7.89 -11.99
CA ILE A 17 -11.16 -7.81 -10.55
C ILE A 17 -10.93 -6.34 -10.18
N LYS A 18 -11.73 -5.83 -9.25
CA LYS A 18 -11.52 -4.54 -8.58
C LYS A 18 -10.90 -4.80 -7.21
N ILE A 19 -9.62 -4.45 -7.06
CA ILE A 19 -8.85 -4.62 -5.82
C ILE A 19 -8.93 -3.34 -4.98
N VAL A 20 -9.13 -3.49 -3.67
CA VAL A 20 -9.09 -2.38 -2.71
C VAL A 20 -7.96 -2.63 -1.70
N ALA A 21 -7.20 -1.59 -1.39
CA ALA A 21 -6.21 -1.60 -0.33
C ALA A 21 -6.18 -0.24 0.38
N TRP A 22 -6.08 -0.28 1.70
CA TRP A 22 -5.95 0.89 2.55
C TRP A 22 -4.50 1.23 2.79
N TYR A 23 -4.20 2.51 3.00
CA TYR A 23 -2.90 2.93 3.46
C TYR A 23 -3.05 4.13 4.40
N ASP A 24 -2.17 4.17 5.40
CA ASP A 24 -2.00 5.35 6.22
C ASP A 24 -1.09 6.33 5.46
N ASN A 25 -1.65 7.46 5.04
CA ASN A 25 -0.98 8.47 4.22
C ASN A 25 0.07 9.27 5.00
N GLU A 26 0.07 9.24 6.33
CA GLU A 26 1.07 9.91 7.15
C GLU A 26 2.15 8.92 7.58
N THR A 27 1.76 7.88 8.33
CA THR A 27 2.69 6.93 8.95
C THR A 27 3.35 6.02 7.92
N GLY A 28 2.57 5.49 6.98
CA GLY A 28 3.09 4.57 5.95
C GLY A 28 4.08 5.28 5.03
N TYR A 29 3.72 6.50 4.60
CA TYR A 29 4.58 7.32 3.75
C TYR A 29 5.86 7.77 4.47
N ALA A 30 5.75 8.27 5.71
CA ALA A 30 6.91 8.71 6.49
C ALA A 30 7.95 7.59 6.69
N HIS A 31 7.52 6.37 6.98
CA HIS A 31 8.43 5.23 7.08
C HIS A 31 9.11 4.89 5.74
N ARG A 32 8.39 4.92 4.62
CA ARG A 32 8.98 4.69 3.30
C ARG A 32 10.00 5.76 2.91
N LEU A 33 9.79 7.00 3.34
CA LEU A 33 10.77 8.08 3.16
C LEU A 33 12.07 7.78 3.93
N LEU A 34 11.98 7.28 5.16
CA LEU A 34 13.15 6.87 5.94
C LEU A 34 13.90 5.71 5.28
N ASP A 35 13.18 4.68 4.81
CA ASP A 35 13.80 3.57 4.10
C ASP A 35 14.54 4.05 2.85
N LEU A 36 13.95 4.98 2.09
CA LEU A 36 14.60 5.57 0.92
C LEU A 36 15.88 6.32 1.31
N VAL A 37 15.85 7.13 2.37
CA VAL A 37 17.05 7.83 2.86
C VAL A 37 18.14 6.82 3.23
N GLU A 38 17.77 5.72 3.89
CA GLU A 38 18.73 4.66 4.25
C GLU A 38 19.28 3.94 3.01
N MET A 39 18.45 3.67 2.00
CA MET A 39 18.91 3.10 0.72
C MET A 39 19.88 4.02 -0.03
N LEU A 40 19.76 5.34 0.15
CA LEU A 40 20.62 6.33 -0.50
C LEU A 40 21.92 6.60 0.26
N LYS A 41 21.97 6.27 1.55
CA LYS A 41 23.23 6.33 2.30
C LYS A 41 24.16 5.24 1.78
N LYS A 42 25.34 5.67 1.32
CA LYS A 42 26.45 4.80 0.96
C LYS A 42 27.16 4.27 2.20
#